data_AF-A0A822CUQ4-F1
#
_entry.id   AF-A0A822CUQ4-F1
#
_cell.length_a   1.000
_cell.length_b   1.000
_cell.length_c   1.000
_cell.angle_alpha   90.00
_cell.angle_beta   90.00
_cell.angle_gamma   90.00
#
_symmetry.space_group_name_H-M   'P 1'
#
loop_
_entity.id
_entity.type
_entity.pdbx_description
1 polymer ?
#
loop_
_entity_poly.entity_id
_entity_poly.type
_entity_poly.pdbx_seq_one_letter_code
_entity_poly.pdbx_strand_id
1 'polypeptide(L)'
;RAKFLQNVTDQALHLFQRSGFEKLSLEALGWLLVALSAEKIHNNHQTIELIYKYLKGKVSETSETANFITSYGDDGQLVMLHSNQRTDAILLESLLCIDPNSTLCTKLCKGLQANKVKSAWKSTQENCFVSVALDKYFHIKEKDTPDFVANIWYDIDYCGQHQYKGRTTNTYTINIPMKAILSPSSLFNMGNNDKNLIMQKHGNGRLYYRIAMNYAPSSLQLNEVNYGFKIERTYTAIDDPSHVEKQSDGTWKFKLQKIIRVTLTMATTQRRYHIALIDYLPAGCEPLNTKL
;
A
#
# COMPACT_ATOMS: atom_id res chain seq x y z
N ARG A 1 36.78 -6.19 -16.75
CA ARG A 1 35.46 -6.00 -16.10
C ARG A 1 35.15 -7.14 -15.13
N ALA A 2 35.18 -8.41 -15.53
CA ALA A 2 34.93 -9.55 -14.62
C ALA A 2 35.79 -9.57 -13.34
N LYS A 3 37.12 -9.41 -13.43
CA LYS A 3 38.01 -9.32 -12.24
C LYS A 3 37.66 -8.18 -11.26
N PHE A 4 37.10 -7.07 -11.75
CA PHE A 4 36.69 -5.96 -10.90
C PHE A 4 35.35 -6.22 -10.21
N LEU A 5 34.43 -6.92 -10.89
CA LEU A 5 33.11 -7.29 -10.36
C LEU A 5 33.21 -8.35 -9.25
N GLN A 6 34.13 -9.31 -9.40
CA GLN A 6 34.44 -10.32 -8.39
C GLN A 6 34.90 -9.67 -7.07
N ASN A 7 35.73 -8.63 -7.14
CA ASN A 7 36.20 -7.87 -5.98
C ASN A 7 35.07 -7.10 -5.27
N VAL A 8 34.14 -6.52 -6.03
CA VAL A 8 33.00 -5.77 -5.46
C VAL A 8 32.07 -6.68 -4.66
N THR A 9 31.80 -7.88 -5.19
CA THR A 9 30.91 -8.85 -4.56
C THR A 9 31.48 -9.36 -3.24
N ASP A 10 32.77 -9.70 -3.21
CA ASP A 10 33.47 -10.15 -2.00
C ASP A 10 33.55 -9.04 -0.94
N GLN A 11 33.81 -7.79 -1.36
CA GLN A 11 33.81 -6.64 -0.46
C GLN A 11 32.42 -6.37 0.14
N ALA A 12 31.36 -6.51 -0.65
CA ALA A 12 29.99 -6.36 -0.17
C ALA A 12 29.64 -7.42 0.88
N LEU A 13 30.03 -8.67 0.64
CA LEU A 13 29.85 -9.77 1.60
C LEU A 13 30.61 -9.50 2.91
N HIS A 14 31.89 -9.13 2.81
CA HIS A 14 32.72 -8.83 3.97
C HIS A 14 32.19 -7.61 4.76
N LEU A 15 31.70 -6.58 4.07
CA LEU A 15 31.09 -5.42 4.71
C LEU A 15 29.82 -5.81 5.47
N PHE A 16 28.96 -6.65 4.88
CA PHE A 16 27.76 -7.12 5.55
C PHE A 16 28.08 -7.98 6.79
N GLN A 17 29.03 -8.92 6.67
CA GLN A 17 29.46 -9.78 7.78
C GLN A 17 30.05 -8.97 8.95
N ARG A 18 30.78 -7.88 8.65
CA ARG A 18 31.39 -7.02 9.67
C ARG A 18 30.38 -6.10 10.36
N SER A 19 29.44 -5.53 9.61
CA SER A 19 28.53 -4.49 10.13
C SER A 19 27.22 -5.03 10.68
N GLY A 20 26.66 -6.08 10.05
CA GLY A 20 25.35 -6.63 10.40
C GLY A 20 24.18 -5.66 10.18
N PHE A 21 22.97 -6.10 10.55
CA PHE A 21 21.73 -5.32 10.34
C PHE A 21 21.60 -4.08 11.23
N GLU A 22 22.22 -4.06 12.40
CA GLU A 22 22.06 -2.95 13.36
C GLU A 22 22.76 -1.66 12.92
N LYS A 23 23.87 -1.79 12.19
CA LYS A 23 24.69 -0.65 11.75
C LYS A 23 24.40 -0.20 10.32
N LEU A 24 23.69 -1.01 9.55
CA LEU A 24 23.41 -0.74 8.14
C LEU A 24 22.00 -0.14 7.98
N SER A 25 21.91 1.00 7.29
CA SER A 25 20.62 1.56 6.89
C SER A 25 19.95 0.71 5.82
N LEU A 26 18.64 0.89 5.63
CA LEU A 26 17.90 0.18 4.59
C LEU A 26 18.44 0.50 3.18
N GLU A 27 18.90 1.73 2.94
CA GLU A 27 19.58 2.11 1.69
C GLU A 27 20.87 1.33 1.48
N ALA A 28 21.70 1.22 2.52
CA ALA A 28 22.95 0.47 2.47
C ALA A 28 22.69 -1.01 2.17
N LEU A 29 21.67 -1.60 2.78
CA LEU A 29 21.23 -2.96 2.47
C LEU A 29 20.75 -3.09 1.02
N GLY A 30 20.03 -2.10 0.49
CA GLY A 30 19.61 -2.06 -0.91
C GLY A 30 20.79 -2.03 -1.88
N TRP A 31 21.79 -1.19 -1.66
CA TRP A 31 23.01 -1.17 -2.48
C TRP A 31 23.83 -2.45 -2.35
N LEU A 32 23.92 -3.01 -1.14
CA LEU A 32 24.57 -4.31 -0.92
C LEU A 32 23.87 -5.41 -1.72
N LEU A 33 22.53 -5.43 -1.75
CA LEU A 33 21.79 -6.40 -2.57
C LEU A 33 22.10 -6.24 -4.06
N VAL A 34 22.17 -5.01 -4.58
CA VAL A 34 22.56 -4.76 -5.98
C VAL A 34 23.97 -5.30 -6.23
N ALA A 35 24.93 -4.98 -5.35
CA ALA A 35 26.31 -5.45 -5.48
C ALA A 35 26.43 -6.98 -5.40
N LEU A 36 25.76 -7.62 -4.44
CA LEU A 36 25.75 -9.08 -4.27
C LEU A 36 25.06 -9.79 -5.44
N SER A 37 24.10 -9.15 -6.09
CA SER A 37 23.38 -9.68 -7.26
C SER A 37 24.16 -9.57 -8.58
N ALA A 38 25.29 -8.84 -8.60
CA ALA A 38 26.08 -8.62 -9.82
C ALA A 38 26.70 -9.91 -10.36
N GLU A 39 27.00 -10.88 -9.48
CA GLU A 39 27.56 -12.18 -9.87
C GLU A 39 26.79 -13.35 -9.22
N LYS A 40 26.50 -14.39 -10.00
CA LYS A 40 25.92 -15.65 -9.51
C LYS A 40 27.01 -16.55 -8.89
N ILE A 41 27.66 -16.08 -7.83
CA ILE A 41 28.56 -16.94 -7.03
C ILE A 41 27.71 -17.74 -6.04
N HIS A 42 28.00 -19.04 -5.92
CA HIS A 42 27.22 -20.01 -5.12
C HIS A 42 27.01 -19.64 -3.63
N ASN A 43 27.88 -18.81 -3.05
CA ASN A 43 27.82 -18.47 -1.61
C ASN A 43 27.01 -17.20 -1.25
N ASN A 44 26.63 -16.37 -2.22
CA ASN A 44 25.95 -15.09 -1.92
C ASN A 44 24.44 -15.25 -1.73
N HIS A 45 23.87 -16.35 -2.22
CA HIS A 45 22.43 -16.57 -2.21
C HIS A 45 21.86 -16.56 -0.80
N GLN A 46 22.56 -17.18 0.16
CA GLN A 46 22.15 -17.17 1.57
C GLN A 46 22.12 -15.75 2.15
N THR A 47 23.13 -14.93 1.89
CA THR A 47 23.18 -13.55 2.36
C THR A 47 22.10 -12.68 1.71
N ILE A 48 21.86 -12.85 0.40
CA ILE A 48 20.78 -12.18 -0.33
C ILE A 48 19.43 -12.53 0.29
N GLU A 49 19.15 -13.81 0.53
CA GLU A 49 17.90 -14.28 1.15
C GLU A 49 17.74 -13.74 2.59
N LEU A 50 18.81 -13.70 3.38
CA LEU A 50 18.79 -13.14 4.74
C LEU A 50 18.43 -11.64 4.71
N ILE A 51 19.08 -10.86 3.86
CA ILE A 51 18.80 -9.43 3.73
C ILE A 51 17.38 -9.23 3.17
N TYR A 52 16.97 -10.02 2.19
CA TYR A 52 15.63 -9.93 1.61
C TYR A 52 14.53 -10.23 2.63
N LYS A 53 14.70 -11.27 3.45
CA LYS A 53 13.79 -11.60 4.55
C LYS A 53 13.74 -10.48 5.60
N TYR A 54 14.89 -9.88 5.93
CA TYR A 54 14.94 -8.74 6.84
C TYR A 54 14.14 -7.54 6.29
N LEU A 55 14.32 -7.21 5.00
CA LEU A 55 13.58 -6.13 4.34
C LEU A 55 12.07 -6.42 4.32
N LYS A 56 11.65 -7.65 4.01
CA LYS A 56 10.24 -8.06 4.09
C LYS A 56 9.63 -7.85 5.48
N GLY A 57 10.43 -7.97 6.54
CA GLY A 57 9.97 -7.68 7.91
C GLY A 57 9.82 -6.17 8.23
N LYS A 58 10.35 -5.29 7.37
CA LYS A 58 10.36 -3.84 7.57
C LYS A 58 9.46 -3.07 6.58
N VAL A 59 8.91 -3.75 5.58
CA VAL A 59 8.03 -3.13 4.60
C VAL A 59 6.67 -2.83 5.22
N SER A 60 6.16 -1.62 4.98
CA SER A 60 4.76 -1.29 5.23
C SER A 60 3.99 -1.49 3.92
N GLU A 61 3.17 -2.53 3.89
CA GLU A 61 2.41 -2.92 2.70
C GLU A 61 0.91 -2.67 2.90
N THR A 62 0.29 -2.04 1.90
CA THR A 62 -1.16 -1.91 1.76
C THR A 62 -1.65 -2.74 0.57
N SER A 63 -2.96 -2.74 0.31
CA SER A 63 -3.51 -3.37 -0.88
C SER A 63 -2.95 -2.79 -2.18
N GLU A 64 -2.66 -1.48 -2.21
CA GLU A 64 -2.27 -0.76 -3.43
C GLU A 64 -0.77 -0.44 -3.52
N THR A 65 -0.16 -0.05 -2.40
CA THR A 65 1.23 0.47 -2.36
C THR A 65 2.04 -0.18 -1.25
N ALA A 66 3.36 -0.08 -1.37
CA ALA A 66 4.32 -0.47 -0.34
C ALA A 66 5.31 0.67 -0.14
N ASN A 67 5.83 0.83 1.08
CA ASN A 67 6.88 1.78 1.40
C ASN A 67 7.73 1.28 2.57
N PHE A 68 8.91 1.87 2.72
CA PHE A 68 9.81 1.68 3.84
C PHE A 68 9.90 2.97 4.65
N ILE A 69 9.81 2.82 5.97
CA ILE A 69 9.97 3.93 6.90
C ILE A 69 11.38 3.86 7.49
N THR A 70 12.15 4.91 7.24
CA THR A 70 13.48 5.10 7.77
C THR A 70 13.51 6.29 8.70
N SER A 71 14.17 6.16 9.84
CA SER A 71 14.51 7.25 10.73
C SER A 71 16.01 7.49 10.67
N TYR A 72 16.41 8.65 10.17
CA TYR A 72 17.73 9.20 10.47
C TYR A 72 17.55 10.17 11.63
N GLY A 73 18.53 10.29 12.53
CA GLY A 73 18.51 11.35 13.53
C GLY A 73 18.36 12.72 12.85
N ASP A 74 17.69 13.67 13.53
CA ASP A 74 17.23 14.94 12.93
C ASP A 74 18.33 15.69 12.16
N ASP A 75 19.58 15.65 12.63
CA ASP A 75 20.72 16.30 11.97
C ASP A 75 21.25 15.53 10.74
N GLY A 76 21.14 14.20 10.74
CA GLY A 76 21.70 13.34 9.69
C GLY A 76 20.90 13.37 8.39
N GLN A 77 19.59 13.59 8.46
CA GLN A 77 18.72 13.52 7.29
C GLN A 77 19.01 14.64 6.27
N LEU A 78 19.18 15.87 6.74
CA LEU A 78 19.47 17.03 5.90
C LEU A 78 20.87 16.95 5.30
N VAL A 79 21.86 16.55 6.10
CA VAL A 79 23.26 16.42 5.66
C VAL A 79 23.41 15.32 4.60
N MET A 80 22.76 14.18 4.78
CA MET A 80 22.82 13.05 3.84
C MET A 80 21.87 13.21 2.64
N LEU A 81 21.08 14.29 2.60
CA LEU A 81 20.01 14.50 1.63
C LEU A 81 19.12 13.25 1.52
N HIS A 82 18.79 12.68 2.68
CA HIS A 82 18.06 11.42 2.78
C HIS A 82 16.54 11.65 2.75
N SER A 83 15.83 10.73 2.09
CA SER A 83 14.38 10.64 2.21
C SER A 83 13.88 9.21 2.03
N ASN A 84 12.68 8.96 2.54
CA ASN A 84 12.03 7.66 2.44
C ASN A 84 11.83 7.25 0.97
N GLN A 85 11.49 8.20 0.09
CA GLN A 85 11.31 7.94 -1.35
C GLN A 85 12.61 7.51 -2.03
N ARG A 86 13.75 8.07 -1.61
CA ARG A 86 15.07 7.63 -2.08
C ARG A 86 15.34 6.18 -1.64
N THR A 87 15.06 5.87 -0.37
CA THR A 87 15.15 4.50 0.15
C THR A 87 14.27 3.54 -0.64
N ASP A 88 13.01 3.89 -0.86
CA ASP A 88 12.06 3.09 -1.63
C ASP A 88 12.54 2.84 -3.07
N ALA A 89 13.16 3.84 -3.71
CA ALA A 89 13.70 3.72 -5.06
C ALA A 89 14.91 2.77 -5.13
N ILE A 90 15.85 2.90 -4.19
CA ILE A 90 17.03 2.02 -4.10
C ILE A 90 16.58 0.58 -3.82
N LEU A 91 15.59 0.39 -2.95
CA LEU A 91 15.05 -0.92 -2.63
C LEU A 91 14.24 -1.51 -3.80
N LEU A 92 13.49 -0.69 -4.54
CA LEU A 92 12.85 -1.14 -5.78
C LEU A 92 13.91 -1.63 -6.78
N GLU A 93 14.98 -0.86 -6.96
CA GLU A 93 16.06 -1.22 -7.88
C GLU A 93 16.73 -2.55 -7.49
N SER A 94 16.98 -2.75 -6.19
CA SER A 94 17.59 -3.97 -5.68
C SER A 94 16.68 -5.18 -5.82
N LEU A 95 15.39 -5.03 -5.49
CA LEU A 95 14.38 -6.08 -5.66
C LEU A 95 14.24 -6.51 -7.11
N LEU A 96 14.29 -5.56 -8.05
CA LEU A 96 14.30 -5.85 -9.48
C LEU A 96 15.51 -6.67 -9.94
N CYS A 97 16.64 -6.62 -9.22
CA CYS A 97 17.78 -7.51 -9.49
C CYS A 97 17.58 -8.91 -8.91
N ILE A 98 17.11 -9.01 -7.65
CA ILE A 98 17.12 -10.26 -6.90
C ILE A 98 15.88 -11.13 -7.13
N ASP A 99 14.70 -10.51 -7.13
CA ASP A 99 13.41 -11.16 -7.34
C ASP A 99 12.52 -10.21 -8.15
N PRO A 100 12.71 -10.17 -9.48
CA PRO A 100 11.85 -9.40 -10.35
C PRO A 100 10.38 -9.74 -10.16
N ASN A 101 10.04 -11.00 -9.87
CA ASN A 101 8.66 -11.50 -9.83
C ASN A 101 7.89 -11.15 -8.55
N SER A 102 8.58 -10.58 -7.56
CA SER A 102 7.95 -10.11 -6.32
C SER A 102 6.79 -9.14 -6.58
N THR A 103 5.68 -9.36 -5.88
CA THR A 103 4.53 -8.43 -5.88
C THR A 103 4.92 -7.06 -5.31
N LEU A 104 5.90 -7.03 -4.40
CA LEU A 104 6.43 -5.81 -3.78
C LEU A 104 6.98 -4.82 -4.80
N CYS A 105 7.66 -5.28 -5.86
CA CYS A 105 8.20 -4.41 -6.91
C CYS A 105 7.10 -3.53 -7.52
N THR A 106 5.91 -4.10 -7.74
CA THR A 106 4.78 -3.38 -8.32
C THR A 106 4.19 -2.38 -7.33
N LYS A 107 4.09 -2.76 -6.06
CA LYS A 107 3.55 -1.90 -5.00
C LYS A 107 4.48 -0.72 -4.64
N LEU A 108 5.80 -0.94 -4.64
CA LEU A 108 6.80 0.12 -4.47
C LEU A 108 6.79 1.08 -5.65
N CYS A 109 6.76 0.57 -6.89
CA CYS A 109 6.64 1.40 -8.09
C CYS A 109 5.38 2.28 -8.05
N LYS A 110 4.22 1.71 -7.65
CA LYS A 110 2.99 2.50 -7.44
C LYS A 110 3.14 3.54 -6.33
N GLY A 111 3.74 3.17 -5.19
CA GLY A 111 3.99 4.09 -4.08
C GLY A 111 4.87 5.28 -4.47
N LEU A 112 5.92 5.04 -5.25
CA LEU A 112 6.78 6.09 -5.79
C LEU A 112 6.01 7.01 -6.74
N GLN A 113 5.22 6.46 -7.67
CA GLN A 113 4.41 7.26 -8.59
C GLN A 113 3.32 8.08 -7.88
N ALA A 114 2.71 7.55 -6.82
CA ALA A 114 1.69 8.26 -6.05
C ALA A 114 2.22 9.51 -5.33
N ASN A 115 3.52 9.54 -5.01
CA ASN A 115 4.18 10.67 -4.37
C ASN A 115 4.64 11.77 -5.35
N LYS A 116 4.37 11.62 -6.66
CA LYS A 116 4.78 12.57 -7.69
C LYS A 116 3.90 13.83 -7.62
N VAL A 117 4.52 14.99 -7.47
CA VAL A 117 3.83 16.30 -7.47
C VAL A 117 4.33 17.11 -8.66
N LYS A 118 3.42 17.58 -9.53
CA LYS A 118 3.77 18.36 -10.74
C LYS A 118 4.88 17.71 -11.57
N SER A 119 4.80 16.39 -11.74
CA SER A 119 5.78 15.58 -12.46
C SER A 119 7.18 15.45 -11.85
N ALA A 120 7.39 15.83 -10.59
CA ALA A 120 8.64 15.65 -9.87
C ALA A 120 8.44 15.10 -8.45
N TRP A 121 9.52 14.62 -7.84
CA TRP A 121 9.64 14.32 -6.43
C TRP A 121 10.32 15.48 -5.69
N LYS A 122 10.38 15.41 -4.35
CA LYS A 122 10.65 16.57 -3.49
C LYS A 122 12.05 17.14 -3.68
N SER A 123 13.04 16.31 -4.01
CA SER A 123 14.45 16.70 -4.09
C SER A 123 15.14 16.18 -5.35
N THR A 124 16.29 16.76 -5.68
CA THR A 124 17.14 16.29 -6.79
C THR A 124 17.63 14.86 -6.59
N GLN A 125 17.95 14.47 -5.35
CA GLN A 125 18.34 13.10 -5.00
C GLN A 125 17.19 12.12 -5.25
N GLU A 126 15.97 12.44 -4.78
CA GLU A 126 14.79 11.62 -5.08
C GLU A 126 14.55 11.48 -6.58
N ASN A 127 14.57 12.59 -7.31
CA ASN A 127 14.36 12.57 -8.75
C ASN A 127 15.35 11.65 -9.46
N CYS A 128 16.62 11.69 -9.08
CA CYS A 128 17.66 10.84 -9.67
C CYS A 128 17.39 9.35 -9.42
N PHE A 129 17.30 8.94 -8.15
CA PHE A 129 17.15 7.52 -7.79
C PHE A 129 15.80 6.95 -8.24
N VAL A 130 14.72 7.70 -8.10
CA VAL A 130 13.39 7.26 -8.56
C VAL A 130 13.38 7.08 -10.07
N SER A 131 13.99 7.99 -10.84
CA SER A 131 14.04 7.86 -12.30
C SER A 131 14.81 6.61 -12.74
N VAL A 132 15.97 6.35 -12.12
CA VAL A 132 16.77 5.13 -12.42
C VAL A 132 15.98 3.86 -12.07
N ALA A 133 15.32 3.83 -10.92
CA ALA A 133 14.52 2.68 -10.49
C ALA A 133 13.30 2.44 -11.41
N LEU A 134 12.60 3.51 -11.83
CA LEU A 134 11.45 3.42 -12.72
C LEU A 134 11.85 3.03 -14.15
N ASP A 135 12.99 3.52 -14.66
CA ASP A 135 13.53 3.11 -15.96
C ASP A 135 13.86 1.60 -15.96
N LYS A 136 14.52 1.13 -14.90
CA LYS A 136 14.81 -0.30 -14.72
C LYS A 136 13.53 -1.13 -14.59
N TYR A 137 12.54 -0.64 -13.84
CA TYR A 137 11.22 -1.27 -13.76
C TYR A 137 10.58 -1.41 -15.13
N PHE A 138 10.62 -0.35 -15.94
CA PHE A 138 10.05 -0.34 -17.28
C PHE A 138 10.71 -1.41 -18.17
N HIS A 139 12.03 -1.48 -18.20
CA HIS A 139 12.77 -2.47 -19.00
C HIS A 139 12.57 -3.92 -18.54
N ILE A 140 12.22 -4.16 -17.28
CA ILE A 140 12.03 -5.51 -16.72
C ILE A 140 10.55 -5.95 -16.78
N LYS A 141 9.62 -5.06 -16.45
CA LYS A 141 8.19 -5.39 -16.27
C LYS A 141 7.28 -4.90 -17.40
N GLU A 142 7.66 -3.82 -18.06
CA GLU A 142 6.86 -3.14 -19.09
C GLU A 142 7.55 -3.15 -20.47
N LYS A 143 8.49 -4.08 -20.66
CA LYS A 143 9.25 -4.25 -21.91
C LYS A 143 8.31 -4.48 -23.09
N ASP A 144 7.37 -5.39 -22.89
CA ASP A 144 6.38 -5.77 -23.89
C ASP A 144 5.38 -4.64 -24.13
N THR A 145 5.20 -4.29 -25.39
CA THR A 145 4.14 -3.36 -25.78
C THR A 145 2.79 -4.08 -25.60
N PRO A 146 1.81 -3.49 -24.88
CA PRO A 146 0.51 -4.12 -24.67
C PRO A 146 -0.21 -4.42 -26.00
N ASP A 147 -0.57 -5.68 -26.19
CA ASP A 147 -1.45 -6.16 -27.25
C ASP A 147 -2.21 -7.37 -26.72
N PHE A 148 -3.28 -7.09 -25.98
CA PHE A 148 -4.08 -8.13 -25.31
C PHE A 148 -5.53 -7.72 -25.12
N VAL A 149 -6.39 -8.72 -24.99
CA VAL A 149 -7.80 -8.57 -24.62
C VAL A 149 -7.99 -9.04 -23.19
N ALA A 150 -8.65 -8.21 -22.37
CA ALA A 150 -9.09 -8.54 -21.03
C ALA A 150 -10.60 -8.78 -21.04
N ASN A 151 -11.01 -10.00 -20.70
CA ASN A 151 -12.41 -10.40 -20.61
C ASN A 151 -12.80 -10.59 -19.15
N ILE A 152 -14.02 -10.20 -18.79
CA ILE A 152 -14.54 -10.32 -17.43
C ILE A 152 -15.90 -11.03 -17.48
N TRP A 153 -16.06 -12.04 -16.61
CA TRP A 153 -17.32 -12.73 -16.38
C TRP A 153 -17.64 -12.74 -14.90
N TYR A 154 -18.92 -12.75 -14.60
CA TYR A 154 -19.47 -12.99 -13.28
C TYR A 154 -20.27 -14.29 -13.32
N ASP A 155 -19.73 -15.32 -12.68
CA ASP A 155 -20.13 -16.72 -12.90
C ASP A 155 -20.14 -17.07 -14.40
N ILE A 156 -21.32 -17.19 -14.99
CA ILE A 156 -21.51 -17.46 -16.42
C ILE A 156 -21.84 -16.20 -17.23
N ASP A 157 -22.17 -15.10 -16.55
CA ASP A 157 -22.61 -13.87 -17.19
C ASP A 157 -21.40 -13.08 -17.70
N TYR A 158 -21.40 -12.78 -18.98
CA TYR A 158 -20.36 -11.95 -19.58
C TYR A 158 -20.55 -10.48 -19.20
N CYS A 159 -19.60 -9.92 -18.46
CA CYS A 159 -19.65 -8.53 -17.98
C CYS A 159 -19.03 -7.54 -18.97
N GLY A 160 -18.16 -8.03 -19.87
CA GLY A 160 -17.55 -7.22 -20.92
C GLY A 160 -16.10 -7.59 -21.22
N GLN A 161 -15.57 -6.93 -22.25
CA GLN A 161 -14.16 -7.00 -22.61
C GLN A 161 -13.58 -5.62 -22.88
N HIS A 162 -12.25 -5.54 -22.80
CA HIS A 162 -11.50 -4.40 -23.29
C HIS A 162 -10.25 -4.87 -24.03
N GLN A 163 -10.02 -4.29 -25.20
CA GLN A 163 -8.80 -4.53 -25.97
C GLN A 163 -7.79 -3.42 -25.68
N TYR A 164 -6.60 -3.83 -25.27
CA TYR A 164 -5.44 -2.95 -25.10
C TYR A 164 -4.53 -3.10 -26.29
N LYS A 165 -4.23 -1.99 -26.97
CA LYS A 165 -3.30 -1.93 -28.09
C LYS A 165 -2.38 -0.73 -27.96
N GLY A 166 -1.08 -0.97 -27.86
CA GLY A 166 -0.09 0.07 -27.61
C GLY A 166 -0.04 0.54 -26.15
N ARG A 167 0.78 1.55 -25.89
CA ARG A 167 0.92 2.15 -24.55
C ARG A 167 -0.09 3.28 -24.39
N THR A 168 -0.99 3.14 -23.42
CA THR A 168 -1.97 4.19 -23.08
C THR A 168 -2.06 4.33 -21.56
N THR A 169 -2.46 5.51 -21.10
CA THR A 169 -2.73 5.79 -19.68
C THR A 169 -4.22 5.62 -19.33
N ASN A 170 -5.02 5.14 -20.29
CA ASN A 170 -6.46 5.04 -20.14
C ASN A 170 -6.81 3.93 -19.15
N THR A 171 -7.72 4.23 -18.25
CA THR A 171 -8.30 3.25 -17.34
C THR A 171 -9.69 2.88 -17.83
N TYR A 172 -10.02 1.59 -17.74
CA TYR A 172 -11.34 1.08 -18.04
C TYR A 172 -11.96 0.52 -16.77
N THR A 173 -13.26 0.77 -16.57
CA THR A 173 -13.98 0.35 -15.36
C THR A 173 -15.29 -0.30 -15.76
N ILE A 174 -15.52 -1.50 -15.23
CA ILE A 174 -16.79 -2.21 -15.35
C ILE A 174 -17.45 -2.20 -13.97
N ASN A 175 -18.69 -1.75 -13.92
CA ASN A 175 -19.49 -1.71 -12.70
C ASN A 175 -20.54 -2.82 -12.74
N ILE A 176 -20.48 -3.75 -11.78
CA ILE A 176 -21.49 -4.80 -11.60
C ILE A 176 -22.45 -4.34 -10.49
N PRO A 177 -23.74 -4.14 -10.77
CA PRO A 177 -24.69 -3.68 -9.76
C PRO A 177 -24.83 -4.68 -8.61
N MET A 178 -24.92 -4.19 -7.37
CA MET A 178 -25.13 -5.04 -6.19
C MET A 178 -26.40 -5.90 -6.30
N LYS A 179 -27.43 -5.42 -7.00
CA LYS A 179 -28.64 -6.23 -7.28
C LYS A 179 -28.32 -7.51 -8.06
N ALA A 180 -27.41 -7.46 -9.03
CA ALA A 180 -26.97 -8.64 -9.77
C ALA A 180 -26.14 -9.57 -8.86
N ILE A 181 -25.30 -8.98 -8.00
CA ILE A 181 -24.50 -9.72 -7.00
C ILE A 181 -25.37 -10.41 -5.95
N LEU A 182 -26.53 -9.87 -5.60
CA LEU A 182 -27.45 -10.48 -4.62
C LEU A 182 -28.47 -11.43 -5.25
N SER A 183 -28.69 -11.36 -6.57
CA SER A 183 -29.62 -12.25 -7.26
C SER A 183 -29.12 -13.69 -7.19
N PRO A 184 -29.94 -14.72 -6.91
CA PRO A 184 -29.48 -16.10 -6.91
C PRO A 184 -28.80 -16.43 -8.25
N SER A 185 -27.53 -16.84 -8.25
CA SER A 185 -26.86 -17.14 -9.51
C SER A 185 -27.48 -18.37 -10.16
N SER A 186 -27.80 -18.23 -11.44
CA SER A 186 -28.47 -19.25 -12.23
C SER A 186 -27.54 -20.43 -12.51
N LEU A 187 -28.06 -21.62 -12.20
CA LEU A 187 -27.75 -22.93 -12.80
C LEU A 187 -26.59 -23.79 -12.27
N PHE A 188 -25.50 -23.25 -11.69
CA PHE A 188 -24.34 -24.10 -11.31
C PHE A 188 -24.04 -24.23 -9.81
N ASN A 189 -24.72 -23.47 -8.96
CA ASN A 189 -24.52 -23.50 -7.51
C ASN A 189 -25.72 -24.12 -6.79
N MET A 190 -25.88 -25.45 -6.93
CA MET A 190 -26.83 -26.24 -6.14
C MET A 190 -26.35 -26.42 -4.70
N GLY A 191 -26.29 -25.32 -3.93
CA GLY A 191 -26.10 -25.36 -2.47
C GLY A 191 -24.92 -24.56 -1.91
N ASN A 192 -24.16 -23.83 -2.74
CA ASN A 192 -23.11 -22.94 -2.27
C ASN A 192 -23.33 -21.50 -2.75
N ASN A 193 -23.29 -20.52 -1.85
CA ASN A 193 -23.50 -19.10 -2.17
C ASN A 193 -22.26 -18.43 -2.78
N ASP A 194 -21.23 -19.20 -3.12
CA ASP A 194 -19.97 -18.70 -3.65
C ASP A 194 -20.13 -18.23 -5.10
N LYS A 195 -19.87 -16.95 -5.34
CA LYS A 195 -19.95 -16.33 -6.68
C LYS A 195 -18.56 -16.02 -7.21
N ASN A 196 -18.31 -16.37 -8.47
CA ASN A 196 -17.00 -16.25 -9.08
C ASN A 196 -16.90 -15.00 -9.95
N LEU A 197 -15.83 -14.23 -9.76
CA LEU A 197 -15.43 -13.19 -10.71
C LEU A 197 -14.24 -13.72 -11.51
N ILE A 198 -14.46 -13.99 -12.80
CA ILE A 198 -13.45 -14.56 -13.69
C ILE A 198 -12.88 -13.44 -14.56
N MET A 199 -11.56 -13.30 -14.55
CA MET A 199 -10.84 -12.37 -15.42
C MET A 199 -9.85 -13.15 -16.27
N GLN A 200 -9.98 -13.05 -17.59
CA GLN A 200 -9.07 -13.69 -18.53
C GLN A 200 -8.31 -12.62 -19.32
N LYS A 201 -6.98 -12.78 -19.39
CA LYS A 201 -6.11 -11.98 -20.25
C LYS A 201 -5.61 -12.85 -21.39
N HIS A 202 -5.84 -12.44 -22.63
CA HIS A 202 -5.36 -13.13 -23.82
C HIS A 202 -4.50 -12.18 -24.67
N GLY A 203 -3.20 -12.47 -24.81
CA GLY A 203 -2.24 -11.66 -25.56
C GLY A 203 -1.03 -11.20 -24.75
N ASN A 204 -0.16 -10.39 -25.36
CA ASN A 204 1.12 -9.97 -24.79
C ASN A 204 1.01 -8.68 -23.97
N GLY A 205 1.85 -8.54 -22.94
CA GLY A 205 1.86 -7.42 -22.02
C GLY A 205 1.17 -7.70 -20.69
N ARG A 206 1.23 -6.70 -19.81
CA ARG A 206 0.84 -6.82 -18.40
C ARG A 206 -0.50 -6.12 -18.14
N LEU A 207 -1.40 -6.81 -17.46
CA LEU A 207 -2.69 -6.25 -17.03
C LEU A 207 -2.61 -5.86 -15.55
N TYR A 208 -2.78 -4.56 -15.29
CA TYR A 208 -3.05 -4.07 -13.93
C TYR A 208 -4.56 -3.92 -13.75
N TYR A 209 -5.09 -4.55 -12.71
CA TYR A 209 -6.50 -4.46 -12.37
C TYR A 209 -6.68 -4.16 -10.89
N ARG A 210 -7.83 -3.58 -10.53
CA ARG A 210 -8.28 -3.40 -9.16
C ARG A 210 -9.73 -3.85 -9.09
N ILE A 211 -10.02 -4.72 -8.13
CA ILE A 211 -11.38 -5.12 -7.78
C ILE A 211 -11.74 -4.36 -6.50
N ALA A 212 -12.87 -3.66 -6.54
CA ALA A 212 -13.38 -2.93 -5.39
C ALA A 212 -14.87 -3.23 -5.25
N MET A 213 -15.34 -3.36 -4.02
CA MET A 213 -16.73 -3.61 -3.69
C MET A 213 -17.20 -2.54 -2.71
N ASN A 214 -18.20 -1.76 -3.12
CA ASN A 214 -18.87 -0.80 -2.26
C ASN A 214 -20.20 -1.42 -1.83
N TYR A 215 -20.38 -1.63 -0.52
CA TYR A 215 -21.57 -2.27 0.03
C TYR A 215 -22.04 -1.57 1.30
N ALA A 216 -23.31 -1.75 1.63
CA ALA A 216 -23.90 -1.35 2.90
C ALA A 216 -24.32 -2.62 3.66
N PRO A 217 -23.83 -2.84 4.90
CA PRO A 217 -24.29 -3.92 5.74
C PRO A 217 -25.79 -3.78 6.05
N SER A 218 -26.53 -4.90 6.13
CA SER A 218 -27.94 -4.87 6.54
C SER A 218 -28.13 -4.53 8.02
N SER A 219 -27.10 -4.78 8.84
CA SER A 219 -27.06 -4.43 10.26
C SER A 219 -25.95 -3.43 10.53
N LEU A 220 -26.23 -2.39 11.31
CA LEU A 220 -25.24 -1.42 11.78
C LEU A 220 -24.47 -1.91 13.03
N GLN A 221 -24.91 -3.03 13.61
CA GLN A 221 -24.13 -3.74 14.62
C GLN A 221 -23.08 -4.60 13.90
N LEU A 222 -21.88 -4.04 13.77
CA LEU A 222 -20.74 -4.69 13.14
C LEU A 222 -19.85 -5.35 14.19
N ASN A 223 -19.27 -6.48 13.83
CA ASN A 223 -18.21 -7.08 14.62
C ASN A 223 -17.00 -6.13 14.68
N GLU A 224 -16.25 -6.21 15.77
CA GLU A 224 -15.01 -5.45 15.90
C GLU A 224 -14.04 -5.82 14.79
N VAL A 225 -13.57 -4.81 14.07
CA VAL A 225 -12.66 -4.96 12.93
C VAL A 225 -11.55 -3.92 13.05
N ASN A 226 -10.32 -4.33 12.71
CA ASN A 226 -9.17 -3.44 12.68
C ASN A 226 -8.67 -3.27 11.24
N TYR A 227 -8.92 -2.09 10.67
CA TYR A 227 -8.46 -1.71 9.33
C TYR A 227 -7.30 -0.70 9.35
N GLY A 228 -6.53 -0.64 10.44
CA GLY A 228 -5.33 0.20 10.55
C GLY A 228 -5.58 1.63 11.08
N PHE A 229 -6.82 1.94 11.46
CA PHE A 229 -7.17 3.09 12.27
C PHE A 229 -7.83 2.60 13.55
N LYS A 230 -7.43 3.19 14.68
CA LYS A 230 -8.19 3.13 15.92
C LYS A 230 -8.87 4.49 16.07
N ILE A 231 -10.19 4.50 16.03
CA ILE A 231 -11.00 5.69 16.26
C ILE A 231 -11.73 5.49 17.58
N GLU A 232 -11.59 6.46 18.47
CA GLU A 232 -12.28 6.47 19.75
C GLU A 232 -13.05 7.77 19.88
N ARG A 233 -14.35 7.65 20.15
CA ARG A 233 -15.25 8.79 20.39
C ARG A 233 -15.74 8.73 21.82
N THR A 234 -15.53 9.80 22.57
CA THR A 234 -16.01 9.93 23.94
C THR A 234 -16.85 11.19 24.10
N TYR A 235 -17.85 11.11 24.98
CA TYR A 235 -18.67 12.24 25.36
C TYR A 235 -18.44 12.55 26.82
N THR A 236 -18.22 13.81 27.13
CA THR A 236 -18.07 14.28 28.51
C THR A 236 -19.01 15.44 28.78
N ALA A 237 -19.58 15.47 29.98
CA ALA A 237 -20.33 16.63 30.42
C ALA A 237 -19.39 17.81 30.70
N ILE A 238 -19.86 19.04 30.44
CA ILE A 238 -19.09 20.25 30.77
C ILE A 238 -19.33 20.68 32.22
N ASP A 239 -20.59 20.71 32.65
CA ASP A 239 -20.96 21.26 33.97
C ASP A 239 -21.05 20.18 35.06
N ASP A 240 -21.97 19.23 34.88
CA ASP A 240 -22.27 18.18 35.86
C ASP A 240 -22.09 16.81 35.21
N PRO A 241 -21.23 15.92 35.76
CA PRO A 241 -21.01 14.58 35.24
C PRO A 241 -22.30 13.77 35.01
N SER A 242 -23.37 14.01 35.78
CA SER A 242 -24.66 13.33 35.63
C SER A 242 -25.40 13.67 34.33
N HIS A 243 -24.96 14.69 33.58
CA HIS A 243 -25.57 15.08 32.31
C HIS A 243 -25.27 14.11 31.17
N VAL A 244 -24.21 13.30 31.29
CA VAL A 244 -23.77 12.36 30.28
C VAL A 244 -23.54 11.00 30.94
N GLU A 245 -24.32 10.01 30.54
CA GLU A 245 -24.24 8.66 31.09
C GLU A 245 -24.01 7.66 29.96
N LYS A 246 -22.99 6.82 30.09
CA LYS A 246 -22.77 5.67 29.20
C LYS A 246 -23.47 4.45 29.80
N GLN A 247 -24.40 3.87 29.05
CA GLN A 247 -25.16 2.70 29.46
C GLN A 247 -24.34 1.42 29.30
N SER A 248 -24.81 0.33 29.93
CA SER A 248 -24.17 -0.99 29.91
C SER A 248 -24.11 -1.62 28.50
N ASP A 249 -25.05 -1.25 27.62
CA ASP A 249 -25.08 -1.65 26.21
C ASP A 249 -24.16 -0.79 25.30
N GLY A 250 -23.45 0.18 25.87
CA GLY A 250 -22.55 1.08 25.17
C GLY A 250 -23.21 2.32 24.56
N THR A 251 -24.53 2.46 24.67
CA THR A 251 -25.23 3.68 24.24
C THR A 251 -25.01 4.84 25.21
N TRP A 252 -25.27 6.07 24.76
CA TRP A 252 -25.10 7.27 25.56
C TRP A 252 -26.44 7.96 25.80
N LYS A 253 -26.65 8.41 27.03
CA LYS A 253 -27.80 9.20 27.43
C LYS A 253 -27.35 10.61 27.79
N PHE A 254 -28.03 11.59 27.20
CA PHE A 254 -27.75 13.01 27.42
C PHE A 254 -28.94 13.67 28.10
N LYS A 255 -28.68 14.53 29.08
CA LYS A 255 -29.71 15.38 29.66
C LYS A 255 -30.07 16.48 28.66
N LEU A 256 -31.38 16.70 28.46
CA LEU A 256 -31.89 17.73 27.56
C LEU A 256 -31.36 19.12 27.93
N GLN A 257 -31.13 19.94 26.91
CA GLN A 257 -30.66 21.34 27.02
C GLN A 257 -29.33 21.51 27.77
N LYS A 258 -28.50 20.46 27.82
CA LYS A 258 -27.16 20.52 28.42
C LYS A 258 -26.07 20.42 27.35
N ILE A 259 -24.94 21.03 27.66
CA ILE A 259 -23.79 21.07 26.77
C ILE A 259 -22.94 19.82 27.02
N ILE A 260 -22.60 19.15 25.93
CA ILE A 260 -21.70 18.01 25.92
C ILE A 260 -20.44 18.35 25.12
N ARG A 261 -19.31 17.83 25.54
CA ARG A 261 -18.06 17.87 24.78
C ARG A 261 -17.88 16.54 24.07
N VAL A 262 -17.64 16.60 22.77
CA VAL A 262 -17.25 15.45 21.95
C VAL A 262 -15.74 15.45 21.81
N THR A 263 -15.08 14.36 22.19
CA THR A 263 -13.65 14.15 21.94
C THR A 263 -13.48 12.99 20.99
N LEU A 264 -12.83 13.24 19.86
CA LEU A 264 -12.53 12.23 18.86
C LEU A 264 -11.02 12.03 18.78
N THR A 265 -10.56 10.82 19.08
CA THR A 265 -9.16 10.42 19.02
C THR A 265 -8.98 9.45 17.86
N MET A 266 -8.12 9.80 16.91
CA MET A 266 -7.73 8.93 15.81
C MET A 266 -6.25 8.58 15.92
N ALA A 267 -5.95 7.28 15.99
CA ALA A 267 -4.60 6.75 15.99
C ALA A 267 -4.41 5.82 14.78
N THR A 268 -3.20 5.79 14.24
CA THR A 268 -2.81 4.87 13.17
C THR A 268 -1.41 4.33 13.45
N THR A 269 -1.16 3.09 13.07
CA THR A 269 0.14 2.42 13.24
C THR A 269 1.08 2.65 12.06
N GLN A 270 0.61 3.32 11.00
CA GLN A 270 1.33 3.52 9.75
C GLN A 270 1.05 4.92 9.19
N ARG A 271 1.93 5.42 8.31
CA ARG A 271 1.67 6.67 7.61
C ARG A 271 0.50 6.52 6.64
N ARG A 272 -0.41 7.48 6.67
CA ARG A 272 -1.61 7.53 5.82
C ARG A 272 -1.70 8.92 5.19
N TYR A 273 -2.10 8.97 3.92
CA TYR A 273 -2.22 10.21 3.15
C TYR A 273 -3.68 10.43 2.75
N HIS A 274 -4.08 11.68 2.51
CA HIS A 274 -5.43 12.05 2.04
C HIS A 274 -6.57 11.48 2.90
N ILE A 275 -6.43 11.56 4.22
CA ILE A 275 -7.44 11.09 5.17
C ILE A 275 -8.49 12.18 5.39
N ALA A 276 -9.76 11.81 5.36
CA ALA A 276 -10.87 12.61 5.85
C ALA A 276 -11.53 11.89 7.03
N LEU A 277 -11.71 12.61 8.14
CA LEU A 277 -12.44 12.12 9.31
C LEU A 277 -13.74 12.91 9.40
N ILE A 278 -14.86 12.22 9.19
CA ILE A 278 -16.19 12.82 9.25
C ILE A 278 -16.84 12.34 10.54
N ASP A 279 -17.11 13.28 11.46
CA ASP A 279 -17.84 13.01 12.69
C ASP A 279 -19.29 13.44 12.54
N TYR A 280 -20.22 12.48 12.50
CA TYR A 280 -21.65 12.79 12.48
C TYR A 280 -22.11 13.21 13.88
N LEU A 281 -22.89 14.28 13.96
CA LEU A 281 -23.46 14.75 15.22
C LEU A 281 -24.35 13.66 15.85
N PRO A 282 -24.31 13.50 17.18
CA PRO A 282 -25.25 12.62 17.87
C PRO A 282 -26.69 13.09 17.63
N ALA A 283 -27.63 12.13 17.58
CA ALA A 283 -29.04 12.44 17.38
C ALA A 283 -29.55 13.40 18.48
N GLY A 284 -30.24 14.47 18.07
CA GLY A 284 -30.80 15.48 18.98
C GLY A 284 -29.80 16.51 19.52
N CYS A 285 -28.55 16.49 19.04
CA CYS A 285 -27.55 17.50 19.37
C CYS A 285 -27.33 18.47 18.21
N GLU A 286 -27.04 19.73 18.57
CA GLU A 286 -26.67 20.79 17.63
C GLU A 286 -25.28 21.33 18.00
N PRO A 287 -24.47 21.75 17.00
CA PRO A 287 -23.15 22.30 17.27
C PRO A 287 -23.29 23.73 17.79
N LEU A 288 -22.68 24.02 18.95
CA LEU A 288 -22.63 25.38 19.49
C LEU A 288 -21.69 26.31 18.72
N ASN A 289 -20.68 25.75 18.04
CA ASN A 289 -19.78 26.48 17.17
C ASN A 289 -19.72 25.80 15.81
N THR A 290 -20.26 26.46 14.79
CA THR A 290 -20.32 25.96 13.41
C THR A 290 -19.06 26.20 12.59
N LYS A 291 -18.02 26.83 13.17
CA LYS A 291 -16.73 27.07 12.48
C LYS A 291 -15.73 25.90 12.56
N LEU A 292 -16.18 24.71 12.98
CA LEU A 292 -15.37 23.49 13.08
C LEU A 292 -15.49 22.64 11.82
#